data_AF-A0A165MID0-F1
#
_entry.id   AF-A0A165MID0-F1
#
_cell.length_a   1.000
_cell.length_b   1.000
_cell.length_c   1.000
_cell.angle_alpha   90.00
_cell.angle_beta   90.00
_cell.angle_gamma   90.00
#
_symmetry.space_group_name_H-M   'P 1'
#
loop_
_entity.id
_entity.type
_entity.pdbx_description
1 polymer ?
#
loop_
_entity_poly.entity_id
_entity_poly.type
_entity_poly.pdbx_seq_one_letter_code
_entity_poly.pdbx_strand_id
1 'polypeptide(L)'
;MSRDTNRRAFMKRTGAIGTVGLLGGLAGCSTEQTDGGGGDGGDGGMTGTGTDSGGDSGPESPDVLMVVGYPQSGVQLFKDFYADYGDDAADILVTDGLQDGELPSNVGDDMSNVRGTAPSAAGPGVDTFTEQFTSEFDYDEAGVFTSQAYDATAVQILANLLAGENDGQAVRDHMRVVANPGGDTYGPSELPAAVEAAAAGENIQYEGASSAVDFDENGDMASAQYQVFGFQDGGGVDTLNTVDFDAGDDIPQPEPNGSGSDPGRTVRFGVLMPETGDLGPLGRPIRDGAILPALQLEGEVDFEFDYQVGDTQTQAQAGIDAANSLVSDGYPSITGAASSETSIQVARNVLVDSGVVGCSPASTSPTITDLEDNDYMFRTPPSDALQGQVLAQVGVDELGAETASTLYVNNSYGQALQEAFAGAFEAEGGTIVNQVGFEQQQSSYTSEINSAMNQ
;
A
#
# COMPACT_ATOMS: atom_id res chain seq x y z
N MET A 1 34.29 27.33 -0.31
CA MET A 1 34.86 26.35 -1.26
C MET A 1 35.54 25.30 -0.41
N SER A 2 35.10 24.04 -0.30
CA SER A 2 34.32 23.20 -1.20
C SER A 2 33.27 22.43 -0.41
N ARG A 3 32.07 22.27 -0.99
CA ARG A 3 31.04 21.32 -0.57
C ARG A 3 31.47 19.94 -1.06
N ASP A 4 31.51 18.95 -0.18
CA ASP A 4 31.52 17.54 -0.60
C ASP A 4 30.09 17.03 -0.50
N THR A 5 29.44 16.97 -1.65
CA THR A 5 28.14 16.32 -1.85
C THR A 5 28.44 15.10 -2.68
N ASN A 6 28.53 13.93 -2.03
CA ASN A 6 28.77 12.68 -2.74
C ASN A 6 27.45 12.20 -3.34
N ARG A 7 27.28 12.44 -4.65
CA ARG A 7 26.21 11.91 -5.49
C ARG A 7 26.41 10.40 -5.65
N ARG A 8 25.44 9.59 -5.22
CA ARG A 8 25.36 8.16 -5.55
C ARG A 8 25.25 8.00 -7.07
N ALA A 9 26.11 7.14 -7.61
CA ALA A 9 26.24 6.91 -9.03
C ALA A 9 25.19 5.91 -9.53
N PHE A 10 24.43 6.39 -10.52
CA PHE A 10 23.61 5.66 -11.47
C PHE A 10 24.22 4.32 -11.92
N MET A 11 23.59 3.19 -11.56
CA MET A 11 23.78 1.92 -12.26
C MET A 11 22.49 1.08 -12.25
N LYS A 12 21.64 1.31 -13.26
CA LYS A 12 20.56 0.39 -13.64
C LYS A 12 21.16 -0.97 -14.01
N ARG A 13 20.82 -2.03 -13.28
CA ARG A 13 21.02 -3.41 -13.75
C ARG A 13 19.79 -3.84 -14.54
N THR A 14 20.01 -4.00 -15.83
CA THR A 14 19.14 -4.67 -16.78
C THR A 14 19.12 -6.17 -16.44
N GLY A 15 17.99 -6.68 -15.94
CA GLY A 15 17.73 -8.10 -15.86
C GLY A 15 17.72 -8.71 -17.25
N ALA A 16 18.52 -9.77 -17.44
CA ALA A 16 18.78 -10.39 -18.72
C ALA A 16 17.56 -11.18 -19.22
N ILE A 17 16.89 -10.67 -20.27
CA ILE A 17 15.98 -11.46 -21.10
C ILE A 17 16.83 -12.30 -22.05
N GLY A 18 16.73 -13.62 -21.94
CA GLY A 18 17.36 -14.57 -22.86
C GLY A 18 16.74 -14.49 -24.25
N THR A 19 17.51 -14.01 -25.22
CA THR A 19 17.20 -14.15 -26.65
C THR A 19 17.81 -15.44 -27.22
N VAL A 20 17.05 -16.18 -28.03
CA VAL A 20 17.34 -16.58 -29.43
C VAL A 20 16.26 -17.60 -29.85
N GLY A 21 15.50 -17.44 -30.94
CA GLY A 21 15.51 -16.39 -31.95
C GLY A 21 14.65 -16.77 -33.16
N LEU A 22 14.60 -15.89 -34.16
CA LEU A 22 14.33 -16.25 -35.55
C LEU A 22 14.78 -15.12 -36.47
N LEU A 23 15.45 -15.53 -37.55
CA LEU A 23 16.10 -14.71 -38.57
C LEU A 23 15.12 -13.89 -39.40
N GLY A 24 15.41 -12.60 -39.59
CA GLY A 24 14.73 -11.74 -40.58
C GLY A 24 15.68 -10.67 -41.11
N GLY A 25 16.40 -10.97 -42.18
CA GLY A 25 17.31 -10.04 -42.86
C GLY A 25 16.79 -9.61 -44.23
N LEU A 26 16.45 -8.33 -44.32
CA LEU A 26 16.80 -7.34 -45.37
C LEU A 26 16.47 -7.61 -46.85
N ALA A 27 15.62 -6.73 -47.41
CA ALA A 27 15.87 -5.86 -48.58
C ALA A 27 14.49 -5.27 -48.99
N GLY A 28 14.23 -3.97 -49.03
CA GLY A 28 15.00 -2.90 -49.68
C GLY A 28 14.33 -2.60 -51.04
N CYS A 29 13.65 -1.46 -51.18
CA CYS A 29 13.49 -0.81 -52.49
C CYS A 29 13.03 0.64 -52.36
N SER A 30 13.69 1.46 -53.16
CA SER A 30 13.66 2.92 -53.26
C SER A 30 12.60 3.43 -54.23
N THR A 31 12.12 4.64 -53.95
CA THR A 31 11.73 5.75 -54.85
C THR A 31 11.18 5.43 -56.24
N GLU A 32 10.01 5.99 -56.57
CA GLU A 32 9.85 6.84 -57.78
C GLU A 32 8.59 7.72 -57.72
N GLN A 33 8.76 8.92 -58.26
CA GLN A 33 7.82 10.03 -58.36
C GLN A 33 7.39 10.15 -59.82
N THR A 34 6.09 10.25 -60.12
CA THR A 34 5.61 10.93 -61.35
C THR A 34 4.17 11.42 -61.21
N ASP A 35 3.96 12.58 -61.83
CA ASP A 35 2.76 13.41 -61.92
C ASP A 35 1.53 12.80 -62.61
N GLY A 36 0.36 13.39 -62.32
CA GLY A 36 -0.50 13.94 -63.38
C GLY A 36 -1.97 13.51 -63.47
N GLY A 37 -2.88 14.47 -63.22
CA GLY A 37 -4.00 14.75 -64.14
C GLY A 37 -5.43 14.27 -63.82
N GLY A 38 -6.27 15.17 -63.29
CA GLY A 38 -7.52 15.70 -63.86
C GLY A 38 -8.75 14.83 -64.22
N GLY A 39 -9.95 15.30 -63.81
CA GLY A 39 -11.29 15.03 -64.41
C GLY A 39 -12.25 14.34 -63.42
N ASP A 40 -13.17 15.03 -62.74
CA ASP A 40 -14.50 15.56 -63.12
C ASP A 40 -15.63 14.51 -63.27
N GLY A 41 -16.69 14.72 -62.49
CA GLY A 41 -18.11 14.48 -62.82
C GLY A 41 -18.66 13.05 -62.89
N GLY A 42 -19.65 12.74 -62.04
CA GLY A 42 -20.55 11.61 -62.30
C GLY A 42 -21.46 11.19 -61.14
N ASP A 43 -22.62 11.85 -61.05
CA ASP A 43 -23.80 11.42 -60.29
C ASP A 43 -24.33 10.07 -60.82
N GLY A 44 -24.87 9.24 -59.93
CA GLY A 44 -25.32 7.89 -60.27
C GLY A 44 -25.84 7.11 -59.06
N GLY A 45 -27.03 7.49 -58.57
CA GLY A 45 -27.78 6.66 -57.64
C GLY A 45 -28.06 5.26 -58.22
N MET A 46 -27.76 4.23 -57.42
CA MET A 46 -28.26 2.88 -57.61
C MET A 46 -28.68 2.33 -56.25
N THR A 47 -29.96 2.02 -56.16
CA THR A 47 -30.63 1.29 -55.09
C THR A 47 -30.04 -0.11 -54.98
N GLY A 48 -29.26 -0.36 -53.93
CA GLY A 48 -28.80 -1.69 -53.53
C GLY A 48 -29.43 -2.06 -52.19
N THR A 49 -30.41 -2.95 -52.23
CA THR A 49 -30.83 -3.75 -51.06
C THR A 49 -29.67 -4.65 -50.68
N GLY A 50 -28.81 -4.15 -49.78
CA GLY A 50 -27.71 -4.87 -49.15
C GLY A 50 -28.05 -5.04 -47.68
N THR A 51 -28.03 -6.29 -47.26
CA THR A 51 -28.23 -6.76 -45.89
C THR A 51 -27.46 -5.93 -44.88
N ASP A 52 -28.22 -5.44 -43.92
CA ASP A 52 -27.79 -4.95 -42.62
C ASP A 52 -26.66 -5.84 -42.08
N SER A 53 -25.43 -5.33 -42.16
CA SER A 53 -24.28 -5.83 -41.42
C SER A 53 -24.04 -4.75 -40.37
N GLY A 54 -24.99 -4.61 -39.46
CA GLY A 54 -24.82 -3.84 -38.24
C GLY A 54 -23.72 -4.49 -37.42
N GLY A 55 -22.47 -4.11 -37.70
CA GLY A 55 -21.42 -4.06 -36.70
C GLY A 55 -21.61 -2.79 -35.90
N ASP A 56 -22.72 -2.72 -35.17
CA ASP A 56 -22.88 -1.81 -34.05
C ASP A 56 -22.38 -2.58 -32.83
N SER A 57 -21.05 -2.77 -32.76
CA SER A 57 -20.43 -3.01 -31.46
C SER A 57 -20.44 -1.65 -30.79
N GLY A 58 -21.55 -1.35 -30.11
CA GLY A 58 -21.54 -0.33 -29.07
C GLY A 58 -20.35 -0.57 -28.13
N PRO A 59 -19.92 0.46 -27.38
CA PRO A 59 -18.82 0.28 -26.44
C PRO A 59 -19.09 -0.95 -25.55
N GLU A 60 -18.21 -1.96 -25.63
CA GLU A 60 -18.34 -3.17 -24.81
C GLU A 60 -17.93 -2.79 -23.38
N SER A 61 -18.75 -3.19 -22.40
CA SER A 61 -18.41 -3.11 -20.98
C SER A 61 -17.15 -3.94 -20.70
N PRO A 62 -16.30 -3.54 -19.75
CA PRO A 62 -15.16 -4.34 -19.37
C PRO A 62 -15.61 -5.65 -18.71
N ASP A 63 -14.83 -6.73 -18.86
CA ASP A 63 -15.08 -7.99 -18.15
C ASP A 63 -14.89 -7.82 -16.63
N VAL A 64 -13.92 -6.99 -16.22
CA VAL A 64 -13.63 -6.70 -14.83
C VAL A 64 -13.48 -5.19 -14.56
N LEU A 65 -14.03 -4.73 -13.44
CA LEU A 65 -13.84 -3.37 -12.94
C LEU A 65 -12.88 -3.39 -11.74
N MET A 66 -11.72 -2.76 -11.86
CA MET A 66 -10.77 -2.62 -10.75
C MET A 66 -10.99 -1.29 -10.03
N VAL A 67 -11.29 -1.35 -8.73
CA VAL A 67 -11.63 -0.19 -7.90
C VAL A 67 -10.55 0.04 -6.84
N VAL A 68 -9.93 1.22 -6.87
CA VAL A 68 -9.01 1.70 -5.84
C VAL A 68 -9.67 2.82 -5.06
N GLY A 69 -9.98 2.59 -3.79
CA GLY A 69 -10.69 3.58 -2.97
C GLY A 69 -10.50 3.37 -1.49
N TYR A 70 -11.32 4.10 -0.72
CA TYR A 70 -11.39 4.06 0.74
C TYR A 70 -12.84 3.81 1.18
N PRO A 71 -13.09 3.33 2.41
CA PRO A 71 -14.39 2.75 2.76
C PRO A 71 -15.58 3.71 2.65
N GLN A 72 -15.48 4.97 3.08
CA GLN A 72 -16.65 5.86 3.02
C GLN A 72 -17.05 6.18 1.58
N SER A 73 -16.08 6.47 0.71
CA SER A 73 -16.31 6.66 -0.72
C SER A 73 -16.77 5.36 -1.39
N GLY A 74 -16.17 4.23 -1.00
CA GLY A 74 -16.52 2.89 -1.47
C GLY A 74 -17.98 2.55 -1.21
N VAL A 75 -18.51 2.82 -0.02
CA VAL A 75 -19.93 2.58 0.30
C VAL A 75 -20.86 3.26 -0.72
N GLN A 76 -20.63 4.53 -1.02
CA GLN A 76 -21.48 5.25 -1.96
C GLN A 76 -21.23 4.82 -3.42
N LEU A 77 -19.98 4.52 -3.79
CA LEU A 77 -19.61 4.03 -5.12
C LEU A 77 -20.31 2.69 -5.43
N PHE A 78 -20.24 1.73 -4.51
CA PHE A 78 -20.89 0.43 -4.70
C PHE A 78 -22.41 0.53 -4.73
N LYS A 79 -23.01 1.39 -3.90
CA LYS A 79 -24.46 1.68 -3.97
C LYS A 79 -24.89 2.19 -5.34
N ASP A 80 -24.13 3.12 -5.91
CA ASP A 80 -24.43 3.66 -7.24
C ASP A 80 -24.23 2.60 -8.32
N PHE A 81 -23.16 1.79 -8.22
CA PHE A 81 -22.89 0.70 -9.14
C PHE A 81 -24.05 -0.32 -9.15
N TYR A 82 -24.44 -0.85 -7.99
CA TYR A 82 -25.50 -1.86 -7.92
C TYR A 82 -26.87 -1.31 -8.27
N ALA A 83 -27.13 -0.02 -8.02
CA ALA A 83 -28.37 0.64 -8.42
C ALA A 83 -28.53 0.74 -9.95
N ASP A 84 -27.43 0.98 -10.68
CA ASP A 84 -27.45 1.19 -12.13
C ASP A 84 -27.24 -0.11 -12.93
N TYR A 85 -26.43 -1.04 -12.41
CA TYR A 85 -25.95 -2.20 -13.16
C TYR A 85 -26.39 -3.56 -12.58
N GLY A 86 -26.58 -3.66 -11.26
CA GLY A 86 -26.75 -4.94 -10.56
C GLY A 86 -25.42 -5.68 -10.32
N ASP A 87 -25.50 -6.84 -9.68
CA ASP A 87 -24.37 -7.68 -9.25
C ASP A 87 -23.78 -8.57 -10.36
N ASP A 88 -24.60 -8.98 -11.33
CA ASP A 88 -24.16 -9.79 -12.48
C ASP A 88 -23.46 -8.99 -13.60
N ALA A 89 -23.26 -7.68 -13.43
CA ALA A 89 -22.83 -6.79 -14.51
C ALA A 89 -21.33 -6.84 -14.83
N ALA A 90 -20.50 -7.08 -13.82
CA ALA A 90 -19.06 -7.28 -13.94
C ALA A 90 -18.51 -7.93 -12.66
N ASP A 91 -17.45 -8.70 -12.80
CA ASP A 91 -16.61 -9.01 -11.66
C ASP A 91 -15.87 -7.74 -11.22
N ILE A 92 -15.67 -7.58 -9.92
CA ILE A 92 -15.00 -6.40 -9.35
C ILE A 92 -13.75 -6.83 -8.60
N LEU A 93 -12.64 -6.17 -8.90
CA LEU A 93 -11.40 -6.27 -8.14
C LEU A 93 -11.23 -5.05 -7.25
N VAL A 94 -10.89 -5.25 -5.98
CA VAL A 94 -10.60 -4.17 -5.02
C VAL A 94 -9.22 -4.33 -4.38
N THR A 95 -8.79 -3.27 -3.71
CA THR A 95 -7.50 -3.19 -3.01
C THR A 95 -7.70 -3.19 -1.50
N ASP A 96 -6.61 -3.26 -0.75
CA ASP A 96 -6.55 -3.17 0.71
C ASP A 96 -7.24 -1.92 1.27
N GLY A 97 -7.18 -0.79 0.54
CA GLY A 97 -7.90 0.43 0.93
C GLY A 97 -9.43 0.27 1.08
N LEU A 98 -10.03 -0.78 0.49
CA LEU A 98 -11.46 -1.10 0.61
C LEU A 98 -11.71 -2.33 1.49
N GLN A 99 -10.69 -2.93 2.11
CA GLN A 99 -10.83 -4.10 2.98
C GLN A 99 -11.38 -3.71 4.36
N ASP A 100 -12.65 -3.32 4.40
CA ASP A 100 -13.42 -3.05 5.61
C ASP A 100 -14.52 -4.10 5.75
N GLY A 101 -14.51 -4.84 6.88
CA GLY A 101 -15.51 -5.87 7.16
C GLY A 101 -16.94 -5.34 7.28
N GLU A 102 -17.11 -4.05 7.58
CA GLU A 102 -18.44 -3.41 7.62
C GLU A 102 -18.91 -2.92 6.23
N LEU A 103 -18.03 -2.90 5.22
CA LEU A 103 -18.35 -2.39 3.89
C LEU A 103 -19.61 -3.06 3.29
N PRO A 104 -19.74 -4.41 3.26
CA PRO A 104 -20.91 -5.06 2.67
C PRO A 104 -22.22 -4.68 3.35
N SER A 105 -22.22 -4.67 4.69
CA SER A 105 -23.37 -4.26 5.50
C SER A 105 -23.76 -2.80 5.26
N ASN A 106 -22.78 -1.93 5.02
CA ASN A 106 -23.01 -0.52 4.75
C ASN A 106 -23.48 -0.24 3.32
N VAL A 107 -23.06 -1.05 2.34
CA VAL A 107 -23.55 -1.03 0.95
C VAL A 107 -25.01 -1.50 0.92
N GLY A 108 -25.29 -2.67 1.51
CA GLY A 108 -26.63 -3.24 1.62
C GLY A 108 -27.07 -4.11 0.44
N ASP A 109 -26.18 -4.37 -0.51
CA ASP A 109 -26.34 -5.27 -1.65
C ASP A 109 -25.36 -6.46 -1.53
N ASP A 110 -25.61 -7.54 -2.27
CA ASP A 110 -24.68 -8.68 -2.32
C ASP A 110 -23.38 -8.27 -3.02
N MET A 111 -22.25 -8.46 -2.32
CA MET A 111 -20.91 -8.16 -2.82
C MET A 111 -20.13 -9.43 -3.19
N SER A 112 -20.83 -10.54 -3.47
CA SER A 112 -20.21 -11.81 -3.88
C SER A 112 -19.45 -11.75 -5.21
N ASN A 113 -19.72 -10.73 -6.05
CA ASN A 113 -18.97 -10.42 -7.27
C ASN A 113 -17.66 -9.64 -7.01
N VAL A 114 -17.34 -9.33 -5.75
CA VAL A 114 -16.15 -8.56 -5.38
C VAL A 114 -15.07 -9.47 -4.81
N ARG A 115 -13.88 -9.40 -5.40
CA ARG A 115 -12.64 -9.96 -4.85
C ARG A 115 -11.65 -8.85 -4.60
N GLY A 116 -10.86 -8.98 -3.54
CA GLY A 116 -9.84 -8.00 -3.21
C GLY A 116 -8.47 -8.63 -3.03
N THR A 117 -7.45 -7.78 -3.05
CA THR A 117 -6.12 -8.16 -2.58
C THR A 117 -5.67 -7.22 -1.48
N ALA A 118 -4.92 -7.73 -0.52
CA ALA A 118 -4.31 -6.92 0.51
C ALA A 118 -3.02 -7.56 1.02
N PRO A 119 -2.09 -6.78 1.61
CA PRO A 119 -1.02 -7.35 2.40
C PRO A 119 -1.57 -8.32 3.44
N SER A 120 -1.01 -9.52 3.48
CA SER A 120 -1.37 -10.48 4.52
C SER A 120 -0.63 -10.18 5.82
N ALA A 121 -1.19 -10.64 6.94
CA ALA A 121 -0.58 -10.61 8.25
C ALA A 121 -0.42 -12.05 8.72
N ALA A 122 0.70 -12.69 8.36
CA ALA A 122 1.00 -14.08 8.71
C ALA A 122 2.39 -14.22 9.32
N GLY A 123 2.83 -13.19 10.04
CA GLY A 123 4.12 -13.17 10.72
C GLY A 123 4.19 -14.18 11.86
N PRO A 124 5.40 -14.52 12.32
CA PRO A 124 5.61 -15.50 13.41
C PRO A 124 4.85 -15.16 14.70
N GLY A 125 4.56 -13.87 14.93
CA GLY A 125 3.88 -13.38 16.11
C GLY A 125 2.37 -13.16 15.99
N VAL A 126 1.73 -13.48 14.86
CA VAL A 126 0.34 -13.10 14.55
C VAL A 126 -0.67 -13.57 15.61
N ASP A 127 -0.53 -14.81 16.10
CA ASP A 127 -1.46 -15.38 17.09
C ASP A 127 -1.37 -14.63 18.42
N THR A 128 -0.15 -14.32 18.88
CA THR A 128 0.07 -13.57 20.12
C THR A 128 -0.49 -12.16 20.00
N PHE A 129 -0.21 -11.49 18.88
CA PHE A 129 -0.74 -10.16 18.62
C PHE A 129 -2.28 -10.18 18.61
N THR A 130 -2.90 -11.12 17.90
CA THR A 130 -4.36 -11.19 17.77
C THR A 130 -5.02 -11.37 19.14
N GLU A 131 -4.50 -12.28 19.97
CA GLU A 131 -4.99 -12.49 21.34
C GLU A 131 -4.87 -11.22 22.20
N GLN A 132 -3.71 -10.56 22.18
CA GLN A 132 -3.49 -9.33 22.96
C GLN A 132 -4.36 -8.18 22.47
N PHE A 133 -4.41 -7.96 21.15
CA PHE A 133 -5.14 -6.85 20.53
C PHE A 133 -6.64 -6.94 20.79
N THR A 134 -7.24 -8.10 20.52
CA THR A 134 -8.69 -8.33 20.73
C THR A 134 -9.05 -8.24 22.21
N SER A 135 -8.20 -8.76 23.11
CA SER A 135 -8.43 -8.66 24.56
C SER A 135 -8.29 -7.25 25.11
N GLU A 136 -7.33 -6.45 24.62
CA GLU A 136 -7.05 -5.11 25.15
C GLU A 136 -8.11 -4.10 24.69
N PHE A 137 -8.55 -4.19 23.44
CA PHE A 137 -9.43 -3.20 22.82
C PHE A 137 -10.88 -3.64 22.59
N ASP A 138 -11.25 -4.87 22.95
CA ASP A 138 -12.60 -5.42 22.83
C ASP A 138 -13.10 -5.47 21.36
N TYR A 139 -12.19 -5.79 20.43
CA TYR A 139 -12.52 -6.08 19.03
C TYR A 139 -12.81 -7.58 18.86
N ASP A 140 -13.78 -7.91 18.01
CA ASP A 140 -14.10 -9.31 17.65
C ASP A 140 -12.94 -9.96 16.87
N GLU A 141 -12.25 -9.18 16.04
CA GLU A 141 -11.15 -9.61 15.19
C GLU A 141 -10.15 -8.47 14.93
N ALA A 142 -8.90 -8.84 14.60
CA ALA A 142 -7.89 -7.88 14.20
C ALA A 142 -8.11 -7.45 12.75
N GLY A 143 -8.29 -6.15 12.52
CA GLY A 143 -8.50 -5.59 11.19
C GLY A 143 -7.23 -5.49 10.34
N VAL A 144 -7.40 -5.16 9.06
CA VAL A 144 -6.28 -4.89 8.13
C VAL A 144 -5.34 -3.81 8.71
N PHE A 145 -4.02 -4.00 8.52
CA PHE A 145 -2.94 -3.11 8.98
C PHE A 145 -2.76 -2.95 10.50
N THR A 146 -3.56 -3.60 11.34
CA THR A 146 -3.42 -3.49 12.81
C THR A 146 -2.12 -4.13 13.31
N SER A 147 -1.75 -5.30 12.80
CA SER A 147 -0.48 -5.97 13.13
C SER A 147 0.73 -5.25 12.55
N GLN A 148 0.61 -4.66 11.35
CA GLN A 148 1.64 -3.82 10.74
C GLN A 148 1.90 -2.55 11.57
N ALA A 149 0.85 -1.99 12.19
CA ALA A 149 0.96 -0.85 13.10
C ALA A 149 1.64 -1.20 14.42
N TYR A 150 1.36 -2.38 14.96
CA TYR A 150 2.07 -2.95 16.09
C TYR A 150 3.56 -3.09 15.78
N ASP A 151 3.90 -3.75 14.67
CA ASP A 151 5.30 -3.98 14.25
C ASP A 151 6.06 -2.67 14.02
N ALA A 152 5.43 -1.72 13.33
CA ALA A 152 6.03 -0.41 13.06
C ALA A 152 6.42 0.31 14.36
N THR A 153 5.56 0.25 15.37
CA THR A 153 5.81 0.90 16.65
C THR A 153 6.79 0.11 17.51
N ALA A 154 6.68 -1.23 17.54
CA ALA A 154 7.60 -2.09 18.27
C ALA A 154 9.05 -1.87 17.80
N VAL A 155 9.29 -1.85 16.49
CA VAL A 155 10.61 -1.56 15.92
C VAL A 155 11.09 -0.16 16.31
N GLN A 156 10.23 0.87 16.24
CA GLN A 156 10.61 2.23 16.64
C GLN A 156 11.00 2.32 18.12
N ILE A 157 10.27 1.63 19.01
CA ILE A 157 10.59 1.55 20.43
C ILE A 157 11.94 0.87 20.65
N LEU A 158 12.17 -0.28 20.01
CA LEU A 158 13.42 -1.04 20.12
C LEU A 158 14.62 -0.24 19.58
N ALA A 159 14.46 0.42 18.43
CA ALA A 159 15.48 1.27 17.84
C ALA A 159 15.82 2.46 18.75
N ASN A 160 14.81 3.08 19.37
CA ASN A 160 15.00 4.16 20.34
C ASN A 160 15.75 3.69 21.59
N LEU A 161 15.41 2.51 22.11
CA LEU A 161 16.09 1.93 23.27
C LEU A 161 17.55 1.57 22.97
N LEU A 162 17.81 0.99 21.80
CA LEU A 162 19.16 0.66 21.36
C LEU A 162 20.01 1.92 21.13
N ALA A 163 19.40 2.98 20.58
CA ALA A 163 20.03 4.28 20.40
C ALA A 163 20.37 4.99 21.72
N GLY A 164 19.58 4.79 22.77
CA GLY A 164 19.82 5.39 24.08
C GLY A 164 19.21 6.77 24.30
N GLU A 165 18.60 7.36 23.28
CA GLU A 165 18.10 8.74 23.31
C GLU A 165 16.85 8.96 22.44
N ASN A 166 16.03 9.95 22.82
CA ASN A 166 14.89 10.39 22.00
C ASN A 166 15.35 11.38 20.92
N ASP A 167 16.14 10.90 19.96
CA ASP A 167 16.60 11.67 18.80
C ASP A 167 16.21 10.94 17.51
N GLY A 168 15.56 11.64 16.58
CA GLY A 168 14.99 10.99 15.40
C GLY A 168 16.03 10.45 14.43
N GLN A 169 17.22 11.07 14.33
CA GLN A 169 18.31 10.53 13.53
C GLN A 169 18.88 9.28 14.20
N ALA A 170 19.04 9.30 15.52
CA ALA A 170 19.51 8.13 16.26
C ALA A 170 18.54 6.95 16.13
N VAL A 171 17.23 7.16 16.24
CA VAL A 171 16.22 6.10 16.01
C VAL A 171 16.33 5.58 14.58
N ARG A 172 16.36 6.48 13.58
CA ARG A 172 16.50 6.12 12.16
C ARG A 172 17.66 5.17 11.90
N ASP A 173 18.84 5.53 12.43
CA ASP A 173 20.07 4.79 12.20
C ASP A 173 20.05 3.37 12.81
N HIS A 174 19.11 3.09 13.73
CA HIS A 174 18.93 1.79 14.39
C HIS A 174 17.70 1.00 13.93
N MET A 175 16.81 1.55 13.11
CA MET A 175 15.60 0.86 12.62
C MET A 175 15.95 -0.51 11.99
N ARG A 176 16.90 -0.52 11.04
CA ARG A 176 17.36 -1.76 10.39
C ARG A 176 18.23 -2.63 11.30
N VAL A 177 18.89 -2.05 12.31
CA VAL A 177 19.75 -2.79 13.24
C VAL A 177 18.92 -3.71 14.12
N VAL A 178 17.76 -3.25 14.60
CA VAL A 178 16.88 -4.05 15.47
C VAL A 178 15.93 -4.95 14.69
N ALA A 179 15.66 -4.64 13.42
CA ALA A 179 14.68 -5.36 12.62
C ALA A 179 15.31 -6.47 11.75
N ASN A 180 16.39 -6.15 11.05
CA ASN A 180 16.97 -7.08 10.07
C ASN A 180 17.78 -8.19 10.76
N PRO A 181 18.08 -9.31 10.06
CA PRO A 181 18.81 -10.42 10.65
C PRO A 181 20.17 -10.02 11.23
N GLY A 182 20.66 -10.79 12.20
CA GLY A 182 22.03 -10.66 12.73
C GLY A 182 22.16 -10.62 14.25
N GLY A 183 21.04 -10.46 14.98
CA GLY A 183 20.97 -10.49 16.44
C GLY A 183 20.26 -11.72 17.00
N ASP A 184 20.07 -11.73 18.32
CA ASP A 184 19.18 -12.69 18.98
C ASP A 184 17.72 -12.34 18.65
N THR A 185 16.93 -13.34 18.26
CA THR A 185 15.57 -13.14 17.76
C THR A 185 14.55 -13.01 18.90
N TYR A 186 13.63 -12.05 18.78
CA TYR A 186 12.52 -11.83 19.68
C TYR A 186 11.23 -11.56 18.90
N GLY A 187 10.11 -12.15 19.33
CA GLY A 187 8.79 -11.87 18.78
C GLY A 187 7.87 -11.08 19.72
N PRO A 188 6.61 -10.82 19.33
CA PRO A 188 5.63 -10.11 20.16
C PRO A 188 5.44 -10.70 21.56
N SER A 189 5.51 -12.02 21.73
CA SER A 189 5.40 -12.67 23.05
C SER A 189 6.60 -12.41 23.96
N GLU A 190 7.73 -11.99 23.41
CA GLU A 190 8.99 -11.74 24.09
C GLU A 190 9.37 -10.26 24.09
N LEU A 191 8.44 -9.37 23.72
CA LEU A 191 8.72 -7.93 23.58
C LEU A 191 9.34 -7.30 24.85
N PRO A 192 8.92 -7.62 26.10
CA PRO A 192 9.62 -7.14 27.30
C PRO A 192 11.09 -7.57 27.36
N ALA A 193 11.41 -8.80 26.94
CA ALA A 193 12.79 -9.28 26.91
C ALA A 193 13.61 -8.60 25.79
N ALA A 194 12.98 -8.34 24.64
CA ALA A 194 13.59 -7.57 23.55
C ALA A 194 13.96 -6.15 24.00
N VAL A 195 13.08 -5.50 24.78
CA VAL A 195 13.32 -4.17 25.34
C VAL A 195 14.52 -4.17 26.29
N GLU A 196 14.62 -5.13 27.20
CA GLU A 196 15.75 -5.24 28.12
C GLU A 196 17.07 -5.51 27.37
N ALA A 197 17.06 -6.36 26.34
CA ALA A 197 18.22 -6.64 25.51
C ALA A 197 18.66 -5.40 24.70
N ALA A 198 17.73 -4.71 24.03
CA ALA A 198 18.01 -3.48 23.30
C ALA A 198 18.54 -2.38 24.23
N ALA A 199 17.94 -2.22 25.42
CA ALA A 199 18.41 -1.28 26.44
C ALA A 199 19.81 -1.63 26.97
N ALA A 200 20.20 -2.91 27.01
CA ALA A 200 21.56 -3.33 27.34
C ALA A 200 22.58 -3.09 26.21
N GLY A 201 22.14 -2.61 25.04
CA GLY A 201 22.98 -2.43 23.85
C GLY A 201 23.30 -3.73 23.13
N GLU A 202 22.53 -4.79 23.38
CA GLU A 202 22.71 -6.09 22.73
C GLU A 202 22.19 -6.04 21.29
N ASN A 203 22.75 -6.90 20.43
CA ASN A 203 22.29 -7.02 19.06
C ASN A 203 21.06 -7.92 19.03
N ILE A 204 19.92 -7.37 18.61
CA ILE A 204 18.64 -8.08 18.55
C ILE A 204 18.12 -8.14 17.12
N GLN A 205 17.22 -9.09 16.86
CA GLN A 205 16.38 -9.13 15.68
C GLN A 205 14.92 -9.23 16.12
N TYR A 206 14.08 -8.32 15.67
CA TYR A 206 12.65 -8.35 15.91
C TYR A 206 11.93 -9.08 14.78
N GLU A 207 11.24 -10.17 15.09
CA GLU A 207 10.33 -10.86 14.17
C GLU A 207 8.88 -10.58 14.56
N GLY A 208 8.16 -9.84 13.73
CA GLY A 208 6.89 -9.21 14.07
C GLY A 208 5.64 -10.09 13.99
N ALA A 209 4.52 -9.45 14.29
CA ALA A 209 3.18 -9.98 14.17
C ALA A 209 2.72 -10.11 12.72
N SER A 210 3.00 -9.10 11.88
CA SER A 210 2.58 -9.07 10.48
C SER A 210 3.52 -9.84 9.57
N SER A 211 4.82 -9.79 9.85
CA SER A 211 5.89 -10.37 9.02
C SER A 211 7.18 -10.53 9.84
N ALA A 212 8.29 -10.92 9.19
CA ALA A 212 9.62 -10.87 9.81
C ALA A 212 10.14 -9.43 10.05
N VAL A 213 9.52 -8.41 9.45
CA VAL A 213 9.91 -6.99 9.57
C VAL A 213 11.29 -6.66 9.01
N ASP A 214 11.78 -7.44 8.06
CA ASP A 214 13.04 -7.16 7.37
C ASP A 214 12.91 -5.99 6.39
N PHE A 215 13.67 -4.91 6.61
CA PHE A 215 13.68 -3.74 5.74
C PHE A 215 14.78 -3.81 4.66
N ASP A 216 14.43 -3.50 3.43
CA ASP A 216 15.36 -3.35 2.30
C ASP A 216 16.11 -2.00 2.33
N GLU A 217 16.88 -1.70 1.28
CA GLU A 217 17.64 -0.45 1.17
C GLU A 217 16.79 0.82 1.05
N ASN A 218 15.51 0.70 0.71
CA ASN A 218 14.55 1.79 0.56
C ASN A 218 13.68 1.98 1.81
N GLY A 219 13.76 1.06 2.79
CA GLY A 219 12.91 1.08 3.98
C GLY A 219 11.57 0.37 3.77
N ASP A 220 11.46 -0.40 2.69
CA ASP A 220 10.33 -1.28 2.38
C ASP A 220 10.55 -2.67 2.96
N MET A 221 9.47 -3.43 3.08
CA MET A 221 9.54 -4.84 3.43
C MET A 221 10.28 -5.65 2.36
N ALA A 222 11.32 -6.37 2.77
CA ALA A 222 12.13 -7.20 1.87
C ALA A 222 11.36 -8.41 1.32
N SER A 223 10.46 -8.98 2.12
CA SER A 223 9.52 -10.03 1.72
C SER A 223 8.10 -9.47 1.68
N ALA A 224 7.26 -10.00 0.79
CA ALA A 224 5.86 -9.62 0.74
C ALA A 224 4.97 -10.87 0.69
N GLN A 225 3.82 -10.77 1.35
CA GLN A 225 2.75 -11.74 1.21
C GLN A 225 1.44 -10.98 0.98
N TYR A 226 0.67 -11.43 -0.01
CA TYR A 226 -0.64 -10.88 -0.31
C TYR A 226 -1.69 -11.96 -0.13
N GLN A 227 -2.82 -11.58 0.46
CA GLN A 227 -4.02 -12.41 0.44
C GLN A 227 -4.96 -11.94 -0.66
N VAL A 228 -5.60 -12.88 -1.34
CA VAL A 228 -6.84 -12.61 -2.08
C VAL A 228 -7.99 -12.85 -1.14
N PHE A 229 -8.89 -11.89 -1.03
CA PHE A 229 -10.03 -11.94 -0.13
C PHE A 229 -11.36 -11.78 -0.87
N GLY A 230 -12.44 -12.19 -0.22
CA GLY A 230 -13.82 -11.90 -0.61
C GLY A 230 -14.61 -11.39 0.59
N PHE A 231 -15.74 -10.74 0.32
CA PHE A 231 -16.65 -10.29 1.38
C PHE A 231 -17.65 -11.38 1.77
N GLN A 232 -17.95 -11.47 3.06
CA GLN A 232 -18.96 -12.38 3.60
C GLN A 232 -20.37 -11.78 3.49
N ASP A 233 -21.37 -12.64 3.30
CA ASP A 233 -22.79 -12.25 3.35
C ASP A 233 -23.17 -11.78 4.77
N GLY A 234 -23.58 -10.52 4.89
CA GLY A 234 -23.87 -9.88 6.18
C GLY A 234 -22.68 -9.21 6.88
N GLY A 235 -21.52 -9.11 6.21
CA GLY A 235 -20.31 -8.43 6.72
C GLY A 235 -19.20 -9.39 7.14
N GLY A 236 -17.97 -8.91 7.11
CA GLY A 236 -16.74 -9.69 7.33
C GLY A 236 -15.95 -9.93 6.03
N VAL A 237 -14.73 -10.44 6.20
CA VAL A 237 -13.79 -10.70 5.09
C VAL A 237 -13.25 -12.12 5.22
N ASP A 238 -13.30 -12.89 4.12
CA ASP A 238 -12.69 -14.22 4.02
C ASP A 238 -11.41 -14.18 3.21
N THR A 239 -10.36 -14.84 3.71
CA THR A 239 -9.15 -15.12 2.93
C THR A 239 -9.41 -16.31 2.01
N LEU A 240 -9.30 -16.09 0.70
CA LEU A 240 -9.54 -17.10 -0.34
C LEU A 240 -8.25 -17.82 -0.73
N ASN A 241 -7.16 -17.07 -0.88
CA ASN A 241 -5.83 -17.61 -1.16
C ASN A 241 -4.72 -16.63 -0.67
N THR A 242 -3.47 -17.08 -0.76
CA THR A 242 -2.29 -16.31 -0.39
C THR A 242 -1.22 -16.45 -1.46
N VAL A 243 -0.52 -15.36 -1.76
CA VAL A 243 0.57 -15.26 -2.74
C VAL A 243 1.81 -14.72 -2.04
N ASP A 244 2.90 -15.50 -2.12
CA ASP A 244 4.16 -15.20 -1.45
C ASP A 244 5.20 -14.64 -2.44
N PHE A 245 5.95 -13.64 -1.99
CA PHE A 245 7.12 -13.09 -2.64
C PHE A 245 8.30 -13.16 -1.67
N ASP A 246 9.24 -14.06 -1.98
CA ASP A 246 10.46 -14.24 -1.17
C ASP A 246 11.34 -12.99 -1.23
N ALA A 247 11.93 -12.65 -0.09
CA ALA A 247 13.01 -11.68 -0.04
C ALA A 247 14.20 -12.17 -0.87
N GLY A 248 14.78 -11.28 -1.67
CA GLY A 248 16.10 -11.55 -2.26
C GLY A 248 17.17 -11.62 -1.17
N ASP A 249 18.31 -12.25 -1.46
CA ASP A 249 19.43 -12.44 -0.52
C ASP A 249 20.13 -11.13 -0.08
N ASP A 250 19.75 -9.96 -0.63
CA ASP A 250 20.43 -8.67 -0.47
C ASP A 250 19.72 -7.77 0.56
N ILE A 251 19.34 -8.31 1.73
CA ILE A 251 18.82 -7.50 2.85
C ILE A 251 19.98 -6.74 3.53
N PRO A 252 19.89 -5.43 3.76
CA PRO A 252 20.91 -4.69 4.51
C PRO A 252 21.16 -5.29 5.90
N GLN A 253 22.43 -5.39 6.28
CA GLN A 253 22.89 -5.91 7.57
C GLN A 253 23.80 -4.87 8.23
N PRO A 254 23.24 -3.77 8.79
CA PRO A 254 24.05 -2.75 9.43
C PRO A 254 24.78 -3.33 10.65
N GLU A 255 26.01 -2.89 10.87
CA GLU A 255 26.79 -3.31 12.04
C GLU A 255 26.09 -2.81 13.32
N PRO A 256 25.91 -3.66 14.34
CA PRO A 256 25.31 -3.23 15.60
C PRO A 256 26.19 -2.20 16.29
N ASN A 257 25.66 -1.00 16.50
CA ASN A 257 26.37 0.14 17.07
C ASN A 257 25.60 0.88 18.19
N GLY A 258 24.63 0.20 18.83
CA GLY A 258 23.83 0.76 19.91
C GLY A 258 24.60 1.00 21.20
N SER A 259 24.31 2.11 21.88
CA SER A 259 24.83 2.40 23.22
C SER A 259 23.93 1.86 24.34
N GLY A 260 22.69 1.46 24.01
CA GLY A 260 21.69 1.07 25.00
C GLY A 260 21.11 2.27 25.76
N SER A 261 20.17 1.99 26.66
CA SER A 261 19.42 2.97 27.45
C SER A 261 19.54 2.72 28.94
N ASP A 262 19.66 3.80 29.71
CA ASP A 262 19.57 3.73 31.17
C ASP A 262 18.12 3.45 31.62
N PRO A 263 17.89 2.55 32.60
CA PRO A 263 16.56 2.31 33.17
C PRO A 263 15.91 3.57 33.75
N GLY A 264 14.58 3.61 33.71
CA GLY A 264 13.74 4.72 34.15
C GLY A 264 13.62 5.86 33.12
N ARG A 265 14.17 5.70 31.91
CA ARG A 265 14.01 6.68 30.82
C ARG A 265 12.59 6.61 30.23
N THR A 266 12.07 7.76 29.83
CA THR A 266 10.85 7.84 29.01
C THR A 266 11.18 7.65 27.53
N VAL A 267 10.61 6.63 26.89
CA VAL A 267 10.64 6.40 25.44
C VAL A 267 9.45 7.11 24.79
N ARG A 268 9.71 7.92 23.76
CA ARG A 268 8.69 8.77 23.12
C ARG A 268 8.47 8.38 21.67
N PHE A 269 7.22 8.32 21.22
CA PHE A 269 6.86 8.15 19.80
C PHE A 269 5.50 8.79 19.49
N GLY A 270 5.32 9.25 18.25
CA GLY A 270 4.03 9.76 17.75
C GLY A 270 3.25 8.68 17.02
N VAL A 271 1.91 8.79 17.01
CA VAL A 271 1.02 7.96 16.20
C VAL A 271 0.18 8.87 15.31
N LEU A 272 0.22 8.68 14.00
CA LEU A 272 -0.40 9.57 13.02
C LEU A 272 -1.40 8.77 12.16
N MET A 273 -2.69 8.78 12.54
CA MET A 273 -3.72 7.92 11.95
C MET A 273 -4.98 8.71 11.54
N PRO A 274 -5.80 8.24 10.58
CA PRO A 274 -7.06 8.88 10.22
C PRO A 274 -8.17 8.48 11.20
N GLU A 275 -8.29 9.17 12.33
CA GLU A 275 -9.41 8.93 13.28
C GLU A 275 -10.75 9.41 12.71
N THR A 276 -10.68 10.28 11.70
CA THR A 276 -11.78 10.75 10.88
C THR A 276 -11.39 10.75 9.39
N GLY A 277 -12.32 11.15 8.51
CA GLY A 277 -12.11 11.13 7.06
C GLY A 277 -12.49 9.79 6.43
N ASP A 278 -12.17 9.63 5.15
CA ASP A 278 -12.58 8.49 4.31
C ASP A 278 -12.07 7.14 4.86
N LEU A 279 -10.86 7.12 5.42
CA LEU A 279 -10.26 5.97 6.11
C LEU A 279 -10.65 5.87 7.60
N GLY A 280 -11.52 6.75 8.10
CA GLY A 280 -11.97 6.78 9.50
C GLY A 280 -12.42 5.42 10.06
N PRO A 281 -13.15 4.57 9.30
CA PRO A 281 -13.52 3.22 9.75
C PRO A 281 -12.33 2.33 10.11
N LEU A 282 -11.21 2.44 9.38
CA LEU A 282 -10.00 1.64 9.63
C LEU A 282 -9.02 2.32 10.61
N GLY A 283 -9.05 3.64 10.70
CA GLY A 283 -7.98 4.39 11.37
C GLY A 283 -7.91 4.21 12.89
N ARG A 284 -9.03 3.95 13.57
CA ARG A 284 -9.01 3.68 15.01
C ARG A 284 -8.42 2.30 15.36
N PRO A 285 -8.85 1.19 14.74
CA PRO A 285 -8.18 -0.09 14.92
C PRO A 285 -6.68 -0.04 14.63
N ILE A 286 -6.26 0.63 13.53
CA ILE A 286 -4.84 0.77 13.18
C ILE A 286 -4.08 1.58 14.24
N ARG A 287 -4.66 2.68 14.73
CA ARG A 287 -4.10 3.46 15.85
C ARG A 287 -3.93 2.60 17.11
N ASP A 288 -4.93 1.79 17.44
CA ASP A 288 -4.89 0.92 18.61
C ASP A 288 -3.78 -0.13 18.47
N GLY A 289 -3.58 -0.67 17.26
CA GLY A 289 -2.45 -1.55 16.95
C GLY A 289 -1.11 -0.88 17.17
N ALA A 290 -0.97 0.40 16.77
CA ALA A 290 0.24 1.19 17.03
C ALA A 290 0.48 1.48 18.52
N ILE A 291 -0.57 1.60 19.33
CA ILE A 291 -0.45 1.91 20.76
C ILE A 291 -0.13 0.66 21.59
N LEU A 292 -0.59 -0.52 21.13
CA LEU A 292 -0.50 -1.78 21.86
C LEU A 292 0.91 -2.15 22.37
N PRO A 293 2.03 -1.98 21.62
CA PRO A 293 3.36 -2.28 22.14
C PRO A 293 3.69 -1.54 23.44
N ALA A 294 3.28 -0.27 23.56
CA ALA A 294 3.52 0.51 24.78
C ALA A 294 2.66 0.01 25.95
N LEU A 295 1.41 -0.38 25.71
CA LEU A 295 0.53 -0.95 26.73
C LEU A 295 1.04 -2.30 27.22
N GLN A 296 1.54 -3.14 26.31
CA GLN A 296 2.12 -4.44 26.65
C GLN A 296 3.36 -4.31 27.54
N LEU A 297 4.14 -3.24 27.36
CA LEU A 297 5.36 -2.99 28.11
C LEU A 297 5.12 -2.28 29.46
N GLU A 298 3.96 -1.64 29.63
CA GLU A 298 3.66 -0.86 30.84
C GLU A 298 3.66 -1.75 32.09
N GLY A 299 4.58 -1.47 33.01
CA GLY A 299 4.73 -2.23 34.26
C GLY A 299 5.49 -3.55 34.14
N GLU A 300 5.88 -3.95 32.93
CA GLU A 300 6.67 -5.15 32.66
C GLU A 300 8.19 -4.87 32.58
N VAL A 301 8.58 -3.63 32.27
CA VAL A 301 9.98 -3.18 32.15
C VAL A 301 10.24 -1.88 32.94
N ASP A 302 11.50 -1.56 33.25
CA ASP A 302 11.88 -0.31 33.94
C ASP A 302 12.02 0.86 32.95
N PHE A 303 10.97 1.15 32.18
CA PHE A 303 10.88 2.27 31.24
C PHE A 303 9.48 2.87 31.25
N GLU A 304 9.36 4.15 30.94
CA GLU A 304 8.07 4.83 30.73
C GLU A 304 7.84 5.03 29.23
N PHE A 305 6.59 4.95 28.78
CA PHE A 305 6.22 5.16 27.37
C PHE A 305 5.29 6.36 27.26
N ASP A 306 5.72 7.38 26.52
CA ASP A 306 4.94 8.59 26.22
C ASP A 306 4.62 8.61 24.72
N TYR A 307 3.33 8.61 24.38
CA TYR A 307 2.87 8.69 23.00
C TYR A 307 1.77 9.71 22.82
N GLN A 308 1.71 10.30 21.63
CA GLN A 308 0.66 11.24 21.24
C GLN A 308 0.09 10.86 19.88
N VAL A 309 -1.24 10.94 19.78
CA VAL A 309 -1.99 10.64 18.56
C VAL A 309 -2.30 11.94 17.82
N GLY A 310 -2.12 11.94 16.50
CA GLY A 310 -2.54 12.99 15.58
C GLY A 310 -3.54 12.47 14.55
N ASP A 311 -4.69 13.13 14.42
CA ASP A 311 -5.71 12.78 13.42
C ASP A 311 -5.37 13.39 12.05
N THR A 312 -5.15 12.52 11.06
CA THR A 312 -4.87 12.94 9.69
C THR A 312 -6.11 13.28 8.88
N GLN A 313 -7.31 12.90 9.34
CA GLN A 313 -8.58 13.14 8.64
C GLN A 313 -8.61 12.61 7.19
N THR A 314 -7.74 11.65 6.86
CA THR A 314 -7.46 11.19 5.48
C THR A 314 -7.08 12.34 4.52
N GLN A 315 -6.43 13.39 5.04
CA GLN A 315 -6.08 14.59 4.29
C GLN A 315 -4.63 14.98 4.49
N ALA A 316 -3.93 15.25 3.38
CA ALA A 316 -2.51 15.59 3.39
C ALA A 316 -2.17 16.78 4.31
N GLN A 317 -2.92 17.88 4.22
CA GLN A 317 -2.64 19.07 5.03
C GLN A 317 -2.88 18.84 6.52
N ALA A 318 -3.96 18.16 6.89
CA ALA A 318 -4.23 17.82 8.29
C ALA A 318 -3.16 16.88 8.85
N GLY A 319 -2.68 15.92 8.06
CA GLY A 319 -1.55 15.07 8.42
C GLY A 319 -0.24 15.83 8.60
N ILE A 320 0.08 16.79 7.72
CA ILE A 320 1.24 17.69 7.87
C ILE A 320 1.13 18.49 9.17
N ASP A 321 -0.04 19.06 9.46
CA ASP A 321 -0.26 19.90 10.65
C ASP A 321 -0.12 19.06 11.93
N ALA A 322 -0.70 17.86 11.95
CA ALA A 322 -0.61 16.93 13.08
C ALA A 322 0.84 16.43 13.27
N ALA A 323 1.55 16.07 12.20
CA ALA A 323 2.95 15.67 12.26
C ALA A 323 3.85 16.80 12.80
N ASN A 324 3.63 18.04 12.35
CA ASN A 324 4.36 19.21 12.87
C ASN A 324 4.10 19.43 14.37
N SER A 325 2.88 19.14 14.86
CA SER A 325 2.60 19.18 16.29
C SER A 325 3.45 18.14 17.04
N LEU A 326 3.46 16.88 16.59
CA LEU A 326 4.25 15.80 17.19
C LEU A 326 5.76 16.16 17.21
N VAL A 327 6.28 16.65 16.09
CA VAL A 327 7.67 17.11 16.00
C VAL A 327 7.94 18.26 16.99
N SER A 328 7.04 19.23 17.07
CA SER A 328 7.17 20.38 17.98
C SER A 328 7.12 19.98 19.46
N ASP A 329 6.35 18.93 19.77
CA ASP A 329 6.23 18.34 21.11
C ASP A 329 7.43 17.40 21.44
N GLY A 330 8.35 17.22 20.49
CA GLY A 330 9.62 16.53 20.65
C GLY A 330 9.52 15.00 20.56
N TYR A 331 8.59 14.48 19.78
CA TYR A 331 8.52 13.05 19.46
C TYR A 331 9.55 12.71 18.36
N PRO A 332 10.50 11.77 18.61
CA PRO A 332 11.62 11.48 17.69
C PRO A 332 11.25 10.54 16.53
N SER A 333 10.13 9.81 16.64
CA SER A 333 9.61 8.94 15.61
C SER A 333 8.10 9.07 15.50
N ILE A 334 7.54 8.69 14.34
CA ILE A 334 6.10 8.69 14.08
C ILE A 334 5.71 7.36 13.42
N THR A 335 4.79 6.61 14.02
CA THR A 335 4.08 5.52 13.35
C THR A 335 2.94 6.12 12.54
N GLY A 336 3.02 6.07 11.21
CA GLY A 336 2.04 6.65 10.29
C GLY A 336 2.66 7.25 9.03
N ALA A 337 1.83 7.79 8.12
CA ALA A 337 0.37 7.82 8.18
C ALA A 337 -0.27 6.54 7.60
N ALA A 338 -1.60 6.41 7.67
CA ALA A 338 -2.28 5.30 6.99
C ALA A 338 -2.42 5.53 5.48
N SER A 339 -2.96 6.67 5.05
CA SER A 339 -3.08 7.01 3.62
C SER A 339 -1.71 7.31 2.99
N SER A 340 -1.41 6.67 1.85
CA SER A 340 -0.14 6.88 1.15
C SER A 340 0.10 8.33 0.73
N GLU A 341 -0.94 9.06 0.30
CA GLU A 341 -0.79 10.48 -0.02
C GLU A 341 -0.33 11.28 1.21
N THR A 342 -0.98 11.05 2.36
CA THR A 342 -0.58 11.72 3.61
C THR A 342 0.85 11.36 4.01
N SER A 343 1.23 10.08 3.94
CA SER A 343 2.60 9.63 4.25
C SER A 343 3.64 10.28 3.34
N ILE A 344 3.39 10.34 2.03
CA ILE A 344 4.27 11.01 1.05
C ILE A 344 4.45 12.49 1.40
N GLN A 345 3.35 13.19 1.71
CA GLN A 345 3.41 14.62 2.00
C GLN A 345 4.04 14.91 3.37
N VAL A 346 3.81 14.06 4.38
CA VAL A 346 4.46 14.17 5.70
C VAL A 346 5.96 13.91 5.58
N ALA A 347 6.37 12.87 4.84
CA ALA A 347 7.78 12.60 4.59
C ALA A 347 8.48 13.82 3.95
N ARG A 348 7.93 14.31 2.83
CA ARG A 348 8.52 15.42 2.06
C ARG A 348 8.57 16.76 2.80
N ASN A 349 7.56 17.07 3.62
CA ASN A 349 7.39 18.40 4.19
C ASN A 349 7.71 18.49 5.69
N VAL A 350 7.90 17.35 6.36
CA VAL A 350 8.08 17.30 7.82
C VAL A 350 9.25 16.41 8.23
N LEU A 351 9.20 15.12 7.91
CA LEU A 351 10.13 14.13 8.48
C LEU A 351 11.60 14.43 8.12
N VAL A 352 11.89 14.62 6.84
CA VAL A 352 13.25 14.86 6.33
C VAL A 352 13.85 16.15 6.90
N ASP A 353 13.07 17.23 6.91
CA ASP A 353 13.53 18.55 7.35
C ASP A 353 13.70 18.65 8.88
N SER A 354 12.90 17.89 9.63
CA SER A 354 12.96 17.86 11.10
C SER A 354 13.90 16.80 11.66
N GLY A 355 14.33 15.84 10.83
CA GLY A 355 15.14 14.71 11.26
C GLY A 355 14.39 13.69 12.11
N VAL A 356 13.07 13.57 11.94
CA VAL A 356 12.20 12.61 12.63
C VAL A 356 11.92 11.43 11.71
N VAL A 357 12.06 10.21 12.21
CA VAL A 357 11.82 8.99 11.40
C VAL A 357 10.35 8.59 11.42
N GLY A 358 9.79 8.31 10.26
CA GLY A 358 8.45 7.77 10.07
C GLY A 358 8.49 6.27 9.74
N CYS A 359 7.49 5.53 10.21
CA CYS A 359 7.20 4.18 9.73
C CYS A 359 5.70 4.06 9.47
N SER A 360 5.28 3.99 8.21
CA SER A 360 3.87 3.81 7.89
C SER A 360 3.45 2.35 8.02
N PRO A 361 2.31 2.07 8.66
CA PRO A 361 1.78 0.72 8.73
C PRO A 361 0.78 0.34 7.63
N ALA A 362 0.35 1.30 6.80
CA ALA A 362 -0.73 1.06 5.82
C ALA A 362 -0.53 1.76 4.47
N SER A 363 0.59 2.47 4.26
CA SER A 363 0.83 3.16 3.00
C SER A 363 1.60 2.30 2.01
N THR A 364 0.89 1.78 1.02
CA THR A 364 1.37 0.78 0.07
C THR A 364 1.83 1.36 -1.28
N SER A 365 1.56 2.65 -1.56
CA SER A 365 1.86 3.27 -2.87
C SER A 365 3.32 3.04 -3.30
N PRO A 366 3.61 2.66 -4.56
CA PRO A 366 4.98 2.49 -5.05
C PRO A 366 5.80 3.79 -5.00
N THR A 367 5.12 4.94 -4.99
CA THR A 367 5.76 6.26 -4.89
C THR A 367 6.63 6.41 -3.63
N ILE A 368 6.32 5.66 -2.57
CA ILE A 368 7.05 5.73 -1.29
C ILE A 368 8.47 5.18 -1.44
N THR A 369 8.65 4.08 -2.18
CA THR A 369 9.95 3.46 -2.46
C THR A 369 10.93 4.45 -3.10
N ASP A 370 10.43 5.34 -3.95
CA ASP A 370 11.22 6.29 -4.74
C ASP A 370 11.38 7.66 -4.05
N LEU A 371 10.99 7.82 -2.78
CA LEU A 371 11.12 9.10 -2.09
C LEU A 371 12.59 9.46 -1.85
N GLU A 372 12.93 10.72 -2.09
CA GLU A 372 14.20 11.31 -1.65
C GLU A 372 14.10 11.66 -0.15
N ASP A 373 14.05 10.64 0.70
CA ASP A 373 13.73 10.75 2.13
C ASP A 373 14.95 10.69 3.06
N ASN A 374 16.13 10.31 2.56
CA ASN A 374 17.33 10.04 3.37
C ASN A 374 17.07 9.05 4.53
N ASP A 375 16.38 7.94 4.24
CA ASP A 375 15.99 6.89 5.20
C ASP A 375 15.06 7.38 6.32
N TYR A 376 14.38 8.53 6.19
CA TYR A 376 13.43 9.00 7.20
C TYR A 376 12.01 8.42 7.04
N MET A 377 11.76 7.57 6.04
CA MET A 377 10.48 6.92 5.81
C MET A 377 10.64 5.42 5.62
N PHE A 378 10.07 4.64 6.53
CA PHE A 378 9.94 3.19 6.44
C PHE A 378 8.47 2.79 6.26
N ARG A 379 8.22 1.55 5.89
CA ARG A 379 6.87 0.97 5.95
C ARG A 379 6.87 -0.53 6.24
N THR A 380 5.92 -0.98 7.05
CA THR A 380 5.69 -2.39 7.38
C THR A 380 4.72 -3.14 6.47
N PRO A 381 3.90 -2.50 5.60
CA PRO A 381 3.26 -3.21 4.49
C PRO A 381 4.16 -3.24 3.23
N PRO A 382 4.00 -4.26 2.37
CA PRO A 382 4.67 -4.35 1.09
C PRO A 382 4.12 -3.35 0.05
N SER A 383 4.87 -3.14 -1.02
CA SER A 383 4.50 -2.19 -2.09
C SER A 383 3.43 -2.71 -3.04
N ASP A 384 2.46 -1.86 -3.34
CA ASP A 384 1.46 -1.98 -4.40
C ASP A 384 2.01 -2.40 -5.78
N ALA A 385 3.31 -2.22 -6.04
CA ALA A 385 3.95 -2.69 -7.26
C ALA A 385 3.84 -4.23 -7.42
N LEU A 386 3.84 -4.96 -6.30
CA LEU A 386 3.58 -6.40 -6.27
C LEU A 386 2.07 -6.69 -6.27
N GLN A 387 1.29 -5.91 -5.53
CA GLN A 387 -0.17 -6.08 -5.46
C GLN A 387 -0.84 -5.92 -6.83
N GLY A 388 -0.41 -4.97 -7.65
CA GLY A 388 -0.91 -4.79 -9.01
C GLY A 388 -0.70 -6.04 -9.88
N GLN A 389 0.38 -6.78 -9.67
CA GLN A 389 0.64 -8.05 -10.35
C GLN A 389 -0.30 -9.14 -9.85
N VAL A 390 -0.52 -9.24 -8.53
CA VAL A 390 -1.47 -10.19 -7.95
C VAL A 390 -2.90 -9.91 -8.45
N LEU A 391 -3.31 -8.65 -8.52
CA LEU A 391 -4.62 -8.25 -9.05
C LEU A 391 -4.79 -8.63 -10.52
N ALA A 392 -3.78 -8.36 -11.35
CA ALA A 392 -3.80 -8.75 -12.76
C ALA A 392 -3.94 -10.26 -12.92
N GLN A 393 -3.15 -11.02 -12.15
CA GLN A 393 -3.13 -12.47 -12.12
C GLN A 393 -4.48 -13.07 -11.69
N VAL A 394 -5.17 -12.46 -10.71
CA VAL A 394 -6.54 -12.85 -10.34
C VAL A 394 -7.52 -12.55 -11.49
N GLY A 395 -7.42 -11.37 -12.10
CA GLY A 395 -8.27 -10.97 -13.23
C GLY A 395 -8.15 -11.93 -14.42
N VAL A 396 -6.93 -12.25 -14.85
CA VAL A 396 -6.68 -13.08 -16.03
C VAL A 396 -6.91 -14.55 -15.74
N ASP A 397 -6.29 -15.13 -14.71
CA ASP A 397 -6.30 -16.58 -14.53
C ASP A 397 -7.50 -17.10 -13.75
N GLU A 398 -8.03 -16.34 -12.78
CA GLU A 398 -9.17 -16.78 -11.97
C GLU A 398 -10.52 -16.32 -12.55
N LEU A 399 -10.58 -15.09 -13.07
CA LEU A 399 -11.82 -14.53 -13.63
C LEU A 399 -11.90 -14.68 -15.16
N GLY A 400 -10.78 -14.96 -15.85
CA GLY A 400 -10.77 -15.11 -17.30
C GLY A 400 -10.99 -13.80 -18.05
N ALA A 401 -10.70 -12.65 -17.42
CA ALA A 401 -10.95 -11.34 -18.00
C ALA A 401 -9.97 -11.04 -19.15
N GLU A 402 -10.50 -10.60 -20.29
CA GLU A 402 -9.70 -10.12 -21.43
C GLU A 402 -9.63 -8.59 -21.42
N THR A 403 -10.64 -7.94 -20.84
CA THR A 403 -10.77 -6.48 -20.75
C THR A 403 -10.99 -6.02 -19.32
N ALA A 404 -10.36 -4.90 -18.95
CA ALA A 404 -10.56 -4.29 -17.64
C ALA A 404 -10.70 -2.76 -17.75
N SER A 405 -11.45 -2.18 -16.82
CA SER A 405 -11.39 -0.74 -16.56
C SER A 405 -10.94 -0.49 -15.13
N THR A 406 -10.32 0.66 -14.88
CA THR A 406 -9.97 1.09 -13.52
C THR A 406 -10.82 2.29 -13.10
N LEU A 407 -11.23 2.29 -11.83
CA LEU A 407 -11.90 3.39 -11.15
C LEU A 407 -11.12 3.67 -9.86
N TYR A 408 -10.44 4.81 -9.77
CA TYR A 408 -9.45 5.05 -8.72
C TYR A 408 -9.58 6.40 -8.04
N VAL A 409 -9.33 6.47 -6.74
CA VAL A 409 -9.28 7.73 -6.01
C VAL A 409 -8.17 8.62 -6.58
N ASN A 410 -8.50 9.88 -6.88
CA ASN A 410 -7.62 10.80 -7.61
C ASN A 410 -6.50 11.39 -6.73
N ASN A 411 -5.56 10.55 -6.30
CA ASN A 411 -4.38 10.91 -5.51
C ASN A 411 -3.19 9.97 -5.84
N SER A 412 -2.02 10.15 -5.20
CA SER A 412 -0.83 9.33 -5.49
C SER A 412 -1.00 7.84 -5.15
N TYR A 413 -1.94 7.48 -4.26
CA TYR A 413 -2.27 6.08 -3.97
C TYR A 413 -3.04 5.47 -5.14
N GLY A 414 -4.22 6.02 -5.46
CA GLY A 414 -5.08 5.48 -6.51
C GLY A 414 -4.41 5.50 -7.87
N GLN A 415 -3.70 6.58 -8.20
CA GLN A 415 -2.99 6.68 -9.48
C GLN A 415 -1.86 5.64 -9.60
N ALA A 416 -1.00 5.49 -8.59
CA ALA A 416 0.15 4.62 -8.75
C ALA A 416 -0.23 3.13 -8.71
N LEU A 417 -1.22 2.75 -7.90
CA LEU A 417 -1.69 1.37 -7.81
C LEU A 417 -2.49 0.95 -9.06
N GLN A 418 -3.35 1.83 -9.60
CA GLN A 418 -4.06 1.51 -10.85
C GLN A 418 -3.08 1.41 -12.04
N GLU A 419 -2.02 2.23 -12.09
CA GLU A 419 -0.98 2.14 -13.11
C GLU A 419 -0.20 0.81 -12.99
N ALA A 420 0.10 0.36 -11.76
CA ALA A 420 0.73 -0.93 -11.52
C ALA A 420 -0.14 -2.11 -11.98
N PHE A 421 -1.44 -2.09 -11.67
CA PHE A 421 -2.40 -3.08 -12.16
C PHE A 421 -2.52 -3.04 -13.69
N ALA A 422 -2.74 -1.87 -14.28
CA ALA A 422 -2.91 -1.71 -15.71
C ALA A 422 -1.72 -2.26 -16.50
N GLY A 423 -0.49 -1.92 -16.06
CA GLY A 423 0.73 -2.42 -16.68
C GLY A 423 0.90 -3.94 -16.54
N ALA A 424 0.53 -4.52 -15.40
CA ALA A 424 0.59 -5.97 -15.20
C ALA A 424 -0.47 -6.71 -16.02
N PHE A 425 -1.71 -6.21 -16.04
CA PHE A 425 -2.82 -6.80 -16.81
C PHE A 425 -2.53 -6.82 -18.31
N GLU A 426 -1.99 -5.73 -18.86
CA GLU A 426 -1.55 -5.68 -20.26
C GLU A 426 -0.37 -6.63 -20.55
N ALA A 427 0.55 -6.81 -19.58
CA ALA A 427 1.68 -7.73 -19.73
C ALA A 427 1.24 -9.20 -19.78
N GLU A 428 0.12 -9.53 -19.14
CA GLU A 428 -0.53 -10.85 -19.20
C GLU A 428 -1.45 -11.03 -20.40
N GLY A 429 -1.60 -9.99 -21.24
CA GLY A 429 -2.33 -10.04 -22.51
C GLY A 429 -3.75 -9.48 -22.44
N GLY A 430 -4.16 -8.93 -21.29
CA GLY A 430 -5.41 -8.19 -21.16
C GLY A 430 -5.36 -6.80 -21.80
N THR A 431 -6.51 -6.13 -21.90
CA THR A 431 -6.66 -4.78 -22.46
C THR A 431 -7.34 -3.84 -21.48
N ILE A 432 -6.74 -2.68 -21.20
CA ILE A 432 -7.39 -1.63 -20.41
C ILE A 432 -8.29 -0.77 -21.30
N VAL A 433 -9.58 -0.75 -21.00
CA VAL A 433 -10.61 -0.02 -21.75
C VAL A 433 -10.66 1.43 -21.31
N ASN A 434 -10.83 1.66 -20.00
CA ASN A 434 -10.89 2.99 -19.40
C ASN A 434 -10.08 3.05 -18.10
N GLN A 435 -9.53 4.22 -17.78
CA GLN A 435 -8.95 4.54 -16.49
C GLN A 435 -9.58 5.83 -15.98
N VAL A 436 -10.37 5.74 -14.90
CA VAL A 436 -11.23 6.83 -14.45
C VAL A 436 -10.88 7.22 -13.01
N GLY A 437 -10.43 8.46 -12.83
CA GLY A 437 -10.21 9.03 -11.51
C GLY A 437 -11.52 9.54 -10.89
N PHE A 438 -11.69 9.37 -9.58
CA PHE A 438 -12.79 9.95 -8.81
C PHE A 438 -12.30 10.74 -7.58
N GLU A 439 -13.08 11.73 -7.17
CA GLU A 439 -12.82 12.51 -5.95
C GLU A 439 -13.45 11.84 -4.73
N GLN A 440 -12.83 11.95 -3.56
CA GLN A 440 -13.38 11.35 -2.34
C GLN A 440 -14.69 12.03 -1.89
N GLN A 441 -15.50 11.31 -1.11
CA GLN A 441 -16.66 11.82 -0.37
C GLN A 441 -17.70 12.53 -1.24
N GLN A 442 -17.91 12.07 -2.48
CA GLN A 442 -18.99 12.56 -3.31
C GLN A 442 -20.32 11.94 -2.90
N SER A 443 -21.42 12.66 -3.16
CA SER A 443 -22.77 12.14 -2.95
C SER A 443 -23.21 11.12 -3.99
N SER A 444 -22.48 11.02 -5.11
CA SER A 444 -22.70 10.05 -6.17
C SER A 444 -21.44 9.93 -7.04
N TYR A 445 -21.26 8.74 -7.63
CA TYR A 445 -20.18 8.35 -8.54
C TYR A 445 -20.70 7.82 -9.89
N THR A 446 -22.01 7.96 -10.17
CA THR A 446 -22.63 7.42 -11.40
C THR A 446 -21.91 7.87 -12.69
N SER A 447 -21.44 9.11 -12.79
CA SER A 447 -20.73 9.59 -13.98
C SER A 447 -19.41 8.86 -14.22
N GLU A 448 -18.65 8.65 -13.16
CA GLU A 448 -17.35 7.99 -13.17
C GLU A 448 -17.54 6.49 -13.44
N ILE A 449 -18.55 5.87 -12.81
CA ILE A 449 -18.93 4.48 -13.06
C ILE A 449 -19.34 4.28 -14.53
N ASN A 450 -20.21 5.12 -15.09
CA ASN A 450 -20.60 5.02 -16.50
C ASN A 450 -19.40 5.17 -17.44
N SER A 451 -18.49 6.08 -17.10
CA SER A 451 -17.25 6.24 -17.87
C SER A 451 -16.37 4.98 -17.80
N ALA A 452 -16.26 4.34 -16.64
CA ALA A 452 -15.48 3.11 -16.47
C ALA A 452 -16.15 1.90 -17.15
N MET A 453 -17.47 1.80 -17.04
CA MET A 453 -18.31 0.76 -17.68
C MET A 453 -18.51 0.98 -19.17
N ASN A 454 -18.01 2.10 -19.72
CA ASN A 454 -18.07 2.42 -21.14
C ASN A 454 -19.53 2.65 -21.63
N GLN A 455 -20.39 3.29 -20.85
CA GLN A 455 -21.83 3.48 -21.14
C GLN A 455 -22.33 4.92 -21.14
#